data_AF-A0AAV3HU75-F1
#
_entry.id   AF-A0AAV3HU75-F1
#
_cell.length_a   1.000
_cell.length_b   1.000
_cell.length_c   1.000
_cell.angle_alpha   90.00
_cell.angle_beta   90.00
_cell.angle_gamma   90.00
#
_symmetry.space_group_name_H-M   'P 1'
#
loop_
_entity.id
_entity.type
_entity.pdbx_description
1 polymer ?
#
loop_
_entity_poly.entity_id
_entity_poly.type
_entity_poly.pdbx_seq_one_letter_code
_entity_poly.pdbx_strand_id
1 'polypeptide(L)' 'MIKLERAQKEALATAIQDYMQDELEVEIGQFDSEFLIDFITEKLAPIYYNKGIEDAKTVIERRMLEMTDELYEIEQEVQL' A
#
# COMPACT_ATOMS: atom_id res chain seq x y z
N MET A 1 -3.53 -6.28 8.86
CA MET A 1 -2.87 -7.15 7.86
C MET A 1 -3.71 -7.06 6.60
N ILE A 2 -3.12 -6.71 5.45
CA ILE A 2 -3.88 -6.67 4.19
C ILE A 2 -4.41 -8.08 3.93
N LYS A 3 -5.72 -8.19 3.67
CA LYS A 3 -6.38 -9.45 3.36
C LYS A 3 -6.97 -9.34 1.96
N LEU A 4 -6.62 -10.30 1.12
CA LEU A 4 -7.16 -10.40 -0.23
C LEU A 4 -8.52 -11.08 -0.17
N GLU A 5 -9.49 -10.52 -0.91
CA GLU A 5 -10.75 -11.20 -1.15
C GLU A 5 -10.51 -12.44 -2.02
N ARG A 6 -11.37 -13.45 -1.87
CA ARG A 6 -11.21 -14.73 -2.57
C ARG A 6 -11.03 -14.57 -4.08
N ALA A 7 -11.86 -13.73 -4.71
CA ALA A 7 -11.79 -13.48 -6.14
C ALA A 7 -10.47 -12.80 -6.56
N GLN A 8 -9.93 -11.91 -5.72
CA GLN A 8 -8.64 -11.28 -5.99
C GLN A 8 -7.51 -12.29 -5.88
N LYS A 9 -7.56 -13.17 -4.88
CA LYS A 9 -6.56 -14.21 -4.68
C LYS A 9 -6.57 -15.25 -5.81
N GLU A 10 -7.75 -15.67 -6.26
CA GLU A 10 -7.90 -16.59 -7.40
C GLU A 10 -7.33 -15.96 -8.69
N ALA A 11 -7.65 -14.69 -8.98
CA ALA A 11 -7.11 -14.00 -10.15
C ALA A 11 -5.58 -13.82 -10.09
N LEU A 12 -5.05 -13.50 -8.90
CA LEU A 12 -3.61 -13.40 -8.69
C LEU A 12 -2.91 -14.76 -8.80
N ALA A 13 -3.57 -15.83 -8.37
CA ALA A 13 -3.01 -17.18 -8.46
C ALA A 13 -2.80 -17.57 -9.92
N THR A 14 -3.80 -17.34 -10.78
CA THR A 14 -3.64 -17.53 -12.23
C THR A 14 -2.49 -16.70 -12.80
N ALA A 15 -2.43 -15.40 -12.47
CA ALA A 15 -1.35 -14.54 -12.96
C ALA A 15 0.05 -14.99 -12.50
N ILE A 16 0.18 -15.53 -11.29
CA ILE A 16 1.43 -16.08 -10.79
C ILE A 16 1.77 -17.40 -11.49
N GLN A 17 0.79 -18.28 -11.73
CA GLN A 17 1.02 -19.51 -12.50
C GLN A 17 1.57 -19.18 -13.89
N ASP A 18 0.90 -18.26 -14.59
CA ASP A 18 1.29 -17.83 -15.94
C ASP A 18 2.71 -17.27 -15.92
N TYR A 19 3.03 -16.36 -14.99
CA TYR A 19 4.37 -15.78 -14.87
C TYR A 19 5.44 -16.85 -14.56
N MET A 20 5.17 -17.76 -13.64
CA MET A 20 6.11 -18.82 -13.25
C MET A 20 6.41 -19.76 -14.42
N GLN A 21 5.40 -20.06 -15.23
CA GLN A 21 5.57 -20.90 -16.42
C GLN A 21 6.28 -20.13 -17.54
N ASP A 22 5.80 -18.95 -17.89
CA ASP A 22 6.23 -18.22 -19.10
C ASP A 22 7.62 -17.61 -18.93
N GLU A 23 7.94 -17.09 -17.74
CA GLU A 23 9.20 -16.36 -17.52
C GLU A 23 10.27 -17.19 -16.82
N LEU A 24 9.85 -18.20 -16.04
CA LEU A 24 10.77 -19.00 -15.21
C LEU A 24 10.80 -20.48 -15.60
N GLU A 25 9.98 -20.91 -16.55
CA GLU A 25 9.85 -22.31 -16.99
C GLU A 25 9.48 -23.27 -15.83
N VAL A 26 8.73 -22.78 -14.83
CA VAL A 26 8.27 -23.56 -13.67
C VAL A 26 6.75 -23.68 -13.68
N GLU A 27 6.27 -24.90 -13.91
CA GLU A 27 4.85 -25.22 -13.77
C GLU A 27 4.49 -25.44 -12.29
N ILE A 28 3.50 -24.69 -11.78
CA ILE A 28 3.01 -24.82 -10.41
C ILE A 28 1.48 -24.94 -10.39
N GLY A 29 0.95 -25.63 -9.37
CA GLY A 29 -0.48 -25.78 -9.20
C GLY A 29 -1.17 -24.53 -8.61
N GLN A 30 -2.50 -24.54 -8.65
CA GLN A 30 -3.34 -23.48 -8.07
C GLN A 30 -3.04 -23.28 -6.57
N PHE A 31 -2.95 -24.37 -5.81
CA PHE A 31 -2.68 -24.30 -4.36
C PHE A 31 -1.29 -23.74 -4.05
N ASP A 32 -0.27 -24.15 -4.81
CA ASP A 32 1.10 -23.65 -4.63
C ASP A 32 1.16 -22.14 -4.90
N SER A 33 0.44 -21.68 -5.91
CA SER A 33 0.32 -20.26 -6.26
C SER A 33 -0.38 -19.46 -5.16
N GLU A 34 -1.47 -19.99 -4.62
CA GLU A 34 -2.17 -19.38 -3.49
C GLU A 34 -1.30 -19.29 -2.23
N PHE A 35 -0.50 -20.31 -1.94
CA PHE A 35 0.46 -20.27 -0.84
C PHE A 35 1.58 -19.27 -1.06
N LEU A 36 2.07 -19.16 -2.29
CA LEU A 36 3.08 -18.15 -2.65
C LEU A 36 2.52 -16.73 -2.47
N ILE A 37 1.26 -16.50 -2.87
CA ILE A 37 0.57 -15.23 -2.63
C ILE A 37 0.47 -14.93 -1.14
N ASP A 38 0.07 -15.90 -0.32
CA ASP A 38 -0.03 -15.70 1.13
C ASP A 38 1.33 -15.34 1.73
N PHE A 39 2.39 -16.06 1.35
CA PHE A 39 3.75 -15.79 1.79
C PHE A 39 4.22 -14.38 1.40
N ILE A 40 4.06 -14.00 0.13
CA ILE A 40 4.45 -12.68 -0.36
C ILE A 40 3.63 -11.59 0.34
N THR A 41 2.32 -11.79 0.48
CA THR A 41 1.42 -10.84 1.15
C THR A 41 1.83 -10.64 2.60
N GLU A 42 2.14 -11.71 3.34
CA GLU A 42 2.61 -11.62 4.72
C GLU A 42 3.87 -10.75 4.84
N LYS A 43 4.83 -10.91 3.91
CA LYS A 43 6.12 -10.22 3.98
C LYS A 43 6.10 -8.80 3.41
N LEU A 44 5.48 -8.60 2.25
CA LEU A 44 5.55 -7.34 1.52
C LEU A 44 4.42 -6.37 1.87
N ALA A 45 3.22 -6.88 2.21
CA ALA A 45 2.07 -6.01 2.40
C ALA A 45 2.27 -4.97 3.52
N PRO A 46 2.88 -5.28 4.68
CA PRO A 46 3.16 -4.27 5.71
C PRO A 46 4.11 -3.17 5.22
N ILE A 47 5.08 -3.51 4.37
CA ILE A 47 6.07 -2.56 3.86
C ILE A 47 5.38 -1.53 2.95
N TYR A 48 4.65 -2.00 1.94
CA TYR A 48 3.94 -1.11 1.02
C TYR A 48 2.83 -0.33 1.71
N TYR A 49 2.09 -0.95 2.64
CA TYR A 49 1.07 -0.26 3.41
C TYR A 49 1.66 0.87 4.25
N ASN A 50 2.72 0.60 5.01
CA ASN A 50 3.38 1.61 5.83
C ASN A 50 3.96 2.74 4.98
N LYS A 51 4.52 2.41 3.81
CA LYS A 51 4.98 3.43 2.88
C LYS A 51 3.85 4.33 2.40
N GLY A 52 2.70 3.74 2.03
CA GLY A 52 1.52 4.52 1.65
C GLY A 52 0.98 5.42 2.78
N ILE A 53 1.04 4.94 4.03
CA ILE A 53 0.70 5.76 5.20
C ILE A 53 1.68 6.91 5.40
N GLU A 54 2.98 6.66 5.23
CA GLU A 54 4.01 7.71 5.29
C GLU A 54 3.79 8.78 4.23
N ASP A 55 3.54 8.38 2.98
CA ASP A 55 3.28 9.32 1.89
C ASP A 55 2.03 10.16 2.15
N ALA A 56 0.96 9.55 2.69
CA ALA A 56 -0.24 10.27 3.09
C ALA A 56 0.02 11.28 4.22
N LYS A 57 0.85 10.92 5.21
CA LYS A 57 1.25 11.83 6.30
C LYS A 57 1.98 13.04 5.75
N THR A 58 2.94 12.86 4.85
CA THR A 58 3.68 13.98 4.25
C THR A 58 2.74 14.96 3.54
N VAL A 59 1.71 14.47 2.83
CA VAL A 59 0.72 15.34 2.18
C VAL A 59 -0.09 16.13 3.21
N ILE A 60 -0.51 15.49 4.30
CA ILE A 60 -1.27 16.14 5.38
C ILE A 60 -0.42 17.18 6.11
N GLU A 61 0.82 16.83 6.46
CA GLU A 61 1.76 17.73 7.14
C GLU A 61 1.99 19.01 6.35
N ARG A 62 2.17 18.90 5.03
CA ARG A 62 2.30 20.07 4.16
C ARG A 62 1.06 20.96 4.21
N ARG A 63 -0.13 20.38 4.11
CA ARG A 63 -1.39 21.16 4.18
C ARG A 63 -1.61 21.80 5.55
N MET A 64 -1.21 21.12 6.63
CA MET A 64 -1.30 21.67 7.99
C MET A 64 -0.37 22.88 8.15
N LEU A 65 0.82 22.84 7.55
CA LEU A 65 1.73 23.98 7.56
C LEU A 65 1.14 25.17 6.78
N GLU A 66 0.61 24.93 5.58
CA GLU A 66 -0.09 25.95 4.78
C GLU A 66 -1.25 26.59 5.57
N MET A 67 -2.11 25.78 6.20
CA MET A 67 -3.20 26.29 7.04
C MET A 67 -2.70 27.06 8.27
N THR A 68 -1.56 26.68 8.84
CA THR A 68 -0.98 27.37 9.98
C THR A 68 -0.50 28.77 9.58
N ASP A 69 0.16 28.87 8.42
CA ASP A 69 0.61 30.15 7.86
C ASP A 69 -0.59 31.08 7.58
N GLU A 70 -1.66 30.57 6.96
CA GLU A 70 -2.90 31.33 6.72
C GLU A 70 -3.55 31.85 8.02
N LEU A 71 -3.51 31.07 9.11
CA LEU A 71 -4.02 31.50 10.41
C LEU A 71 -3.17 32.61 11.03
N TYR A 72 -1.84 32.54 10.89
CA TYR A 72 -0.94 33.59 11.36
C TYR A 72 -1.18 34.91 10.62
N GLU A 73 -1.49 34.87 9.32
CA GLU A 73 -1.77 36.08 8.53
C GLU A 73 -3.01 36.87 9.02
N ILE A 74 -3.98 36.19 9.64
CA ILE A 74 -5.21 36.83 10.14
C ILE A 74 -5.18 37.11 11.64
N GLU A 75 -4.11 36.71 12.34
CA GLU A 75 -3.94 36.98 13.77
C GLU A 75 -3.82 38.50 14.01
N GLN A 76 -4.57 39.02 14.99
CA GLN A 76 -4.56 40.44 15.33
C GLN A 76 -3.73 40.70 16.58
N GLU A 77 -2.86 41.71 16.53
CA GLU A 77 -2.11 42.14 17.71
C GLU A 77 -3.05 42.69 18.78
N VAL A 78 -2.89 42.21 20.02
CA VAL A 78 -3.57 42.77 21.18
C VAL A 78 -2.80 44.00 21.64
N GLN A 79 -3.34 45.19 21.37
CA GLN A 79 -2.82 46.44 21.92
C GLN A 79 -3.38 46.64 23.34
N LEU A 80 -2.56 46.35 24.36
CA LEU A 80 -2.80 46.68 25.77
C LEU A 80 -1.99 47.90 26.20
#